data_AF-A0A2E7L253-F1
#
_entry.id   AF-A0A2E7L253-F1
#
_cell.length_a   1.000
_cell.length_b   1.000
_cell.length_c   1.000
_cell.angle_alpha   90.00
_cell.angle_beta   90.00
_cell.angle_gamma   90.00
#
_symmetry.space_group_name_H-M   'P 1'
#
loop_
_entity.id
_entity.type
_entity.pdbx_description
1 polymer ?
#
loop_
_entity_poly.entity_id
_entity_poly.type
_entity_poly.pdbx_seq_one_letter_code
_entity_poly.pdbx_strand_id
1 'polypeptide(L)'
;TGNAFWTYTDNAHLWDDYAGNPSYSVVYDGPDGVVSSKRWDAYRAGVEDHELGQLLKATLARARSAGTADTSQVKAAQRTLDSWVERILATPYDPALAEHAHQALLQQLLKLRPKR
;
A
#
# COMPACT_ATOMS: atom_id res chain seq x y z
N THR A 1 -10.31 8.79 -3.74
CA THR A 1 -11.21 7.73 -4.22
C THR A 1 -10.51 6.40 -4.08
N GLY A 2 -11.24 5.29 -3.91
CA GLY A 2 -10.67 3.95 -3.67
C GLY A 2 -11.21 2.91 -4.67
N ASN A 3 -10.86 1.65 -4.46
CA ASN A 3 -11.37 0.48 -5.18
C ASN A 3 -12.19 -0.42 -4.25
N ALA A 4 -12.87 -1.43 -4.81
CA ALA A 4 -13.65 -2.42 -4.08
C ALA A 4 -13.72 -3.73 -4.87
N PHE A 5 -13.96 -4.83 -4.15
CA PHE A 5 -14.36 -6.10 -4.74
C PHE A 5 -15.89 -6.12 -4.90
N TRP A 6 -16.38 -6.82 -5.93
CA TRP A 6 -17.82 -7.07 -6.09
C TRP A 6 -18.41 -7.88 -4.92
N THR A 7 -17.60 -8.76 -4.33
CA THR A 7 -17.99 -9.61 -3.21
C THR A 7 -16.80 -9.88 -2.29
N TYR A 8 -17.09 -10.23 -1.04
CA TYR A 8 -16.11 -10.72 -0.07
C TYR A 8 -15.90 -12.24 -0.22
N THR A 9 -17.01 -12.98 -0.44
CA THR A 9 -17.10 -14.41 -0.78
C THR A 9 -18.46 -14.66 -1.49
N ASP A 10 -18.53 -15.56 -2.47
CA ASP A 10 -19.78 -15.86 -3.21
C ASP A 10 -20.33 -17.29 -3.08
N ASN A 11 -19.68 -18.20 -2.32
CA ASN A 11 -20.12 -19.60 -2.19
C ASN A 11 -19.84 -20.17 -0.78
N ALA A 12 -20.61 -21.18 -0.38
CA ALA A 12 -20.49 -21.92 0.88
C ALA A 12 -19.44 -23.06 0.84
N HIS A 13 -18.88 -23.37 -0.34
CA HIS A 13 -17.92 -24.47 -0.54
C HIS A 13 -16.54 -23.96 -0.98
N LEU A 14 -15.96 -23.03 -0.21
CA LEU A 14 -14.74 -22.29 -0.57
C LEU A 14 -13.48 -23.15 -0.75
N TRP A 15 -13.49 -24.36 -0.19
CA TRP A 15 -12.38 -25.30 -0.21
C TRP A 15 -12.62 -26.51 -1.14
N ASP A 16 -13.78 -26.59 -1.79
CA ASP A 16 -14.16 -27.73 -2.64
C ASP A 16 -14.25 -27.31 -4.10
N ASP A 17 -13.17 -27.57 -4.83
CA ASP A 17 -13.08 -27.31 -6.27
C ASP A 17 -14.06 -28.17 -7.11
N TYR A 18 -14.70 -29.18 -6.52
CA TYR A 18 -15.64 -30.08 -7.18
C TYR A 18 -17.11 -29.77 -6.89
N ALA A 19 -17.41 -28.67 -6.17
CA ALA A 19 -18.77 -28.26 -5.82
C ALA A 19 -19.64 -27.79 -7.02
N GLY A 20 -19.18 -28.01 -8.26
CA GLY A 20 -19.94 -27.83 -9.50
C GLY A 20 -20.04 -26.41 -10.04
N ASN A 21 -19.86 -25.39 -9.18
CA ASN A 21 -19.83 -23.99 -9.57
C ASN A 21 -18.49 -23.34 -9.20
N PRO A 22 -17.84 -22.60 -10.11
CA PRO A 22 -16.65 -21.84 -9.75
C PRO A 22 -17.00 -20.78 -8.70
N SER A 23 -16.33 -20.83 -7.55
CA SER A 23 -16.46 -19.81 -6.49
C SER A 23 -15.39 -18.73 -6.64
N TYR A 24 -15.76 -17.47 -6.48
CA TYR A 24 -14.83 -16.37 -6.27
C TYR A 24 -14.83 -15.95 -4.80
N SER A 25 -13.65 -15.97 -4.20
CA SER A 25 -13.50 -15.47 -2.83
C SER A 25 -12.25 -14.65 -2.64
N VAL A 26 -12.37 -13.56 -1.88
CA VAL A 26 -11.25 -12.71 -1.49
C VAL A 26 -10.61 -13.24 -0.21
N VAL A 27 -11.39 -13.89 0.65
CA VAL A 27 -10.94 -14.54 1.87
C VAL A 27 -11.56 -15.93 1.98
N TYR A 28 -11.05 -16.79 2.85
CA TYR A 28 -11.58 -18.13 3.05
C TYR A 28 -12.10 -18.28 4.49
N ASP A 29 -13.00 -19.23 4.73
CA ASP A 29 -13.40 -19.61 6.08
C ASP A 29 -12.42 -20.65 6.67
N GLY A 30 -12.34 -20.70 7.98
CA GLY A 30 -11.46 -21.63 8.70
C GLY A 30 -11.99 -21.89 10.11
N PRO A 31 -11.46 -22.93 10.80
CA PRO A 31 -11.95 -23.34 12.11
C PRO A 31 -11.85 -22.23 13.18
N ASP A 32 -10.86 -21.35 13.04
CA ASP A 32 -10.59 -20.24 13.98
C ASP A 32 -11.01 -18.87 13.42
N GLY A 33 -11.81 -18.85 12.34
CA GLY A 33 -12.28 -17.63 11.69
C GLY A 33 -11.75 -17.47 10.27
N VAL A 34 -11.68 -16.21 9.82
CA VAL A 34 -11.34 -15.88 8.42
C VAL A 34 -9.86 -16.18 8.12
N VAL A 35 -9.63 -16.91 7.04
CA VAL A 35 -8.30 -17.19 6.48
C VAL A 35 -8.02 -16.20 5.35
N SER A 36 -6.88 -15.50 5.44
CA SER A 36 -6.45 -14.56 4.40
C SER A 36 -6.12 -15.27 3.09
N SER A 37 -6.10 -14.52 1.99
CA SER A 37 -5.62 -14.98 0.70
C SER A 37 -4.55 -14.04 0.15
N LYS A 38 -3.76 -14.53 -0.81
CA LYS A 38 -2.76 -13.71 -1.52
C LYS A 38 -3.37 -12.44 -2.13
N ARG A 39 -4.60 -12.50 -2.66
CA ARG A 39 -5.26 -11.33 -3.25
C ARG A 39 -5.73 -10.32 -2.21
N TRP A 40 -6.19 -10.79 -1.05
CA TRP A 40 -6.56 -9.93 0.07
C TRP A 40 -5.35 -9.21 0.65
N ASP A 41 -4.26 -9.94 0.89
CA ASP A 41 -3.03 -9.36 1.41
C ASP A 41 -2.40 -8.36 0.43
N ALA A 42 -2.37 -8.69 -0.87
CA ALA A 42 -1.90 -7.76 -1.90
C ALA A 42 -2.77 -6.49 -1.99
N TYR A 43 -4.09 -6.63 -1.84
CA TYR A 43 -5.00 -5.50 -1.83
C TYR A 43 -4.76 -4.59 -0.62
N ARG A 44 -4.64 -5.16 0.58
CA ARG A 44 -4.33 -4.41 1.80
C ARG A 44 -3.00 -3.67 1.68
N ALA A 45 -1.95 -4.35 1.20
CA ALA A 45 -0.65 -3.73 0.96
C ALA A 45 -0.74 -2.54 -0.02
N GLY A 46 -1.47 -2.70 -1.12
CA GLY A 46 -1.68 -1.61 -2.08
C GLY A 46 -2.41 -0.39 -1.50
N VAL A 47 -3.39 -0.61 -0.61
CA VAL A 47 -4.07 0.48 0.11
C VAL A 47 -3.11 1.18 1.06
N GLU A 48 -2.31 0.43 1.81
CA GLU A 48 -1.31 0.97 2.73
C GLU A 48 -0.26 1.83 2.01
N ASP A 49 0.26 1.36 0.87
CA ASP A 49 1.21 2.09 0.04
C ASP A 49 0.60 3.37 -0.55
N HIS A 50 -0.66 3.32 -0.97
CA HIS A 50 -1.38 4.49 -1.45
C HIS A 50 -1.48 5.57 -0.37
N GLU A 51 -1.95 5.21 0.82
CA GLU A 51 -2.09 6.13 1.95
C GLU A 51 -0.74 6.69 2.37
N LEU A 52 0.31 5.86 2.39
CA LEU A 52 1.66 6.29 2.71
C LEU A 52 2.18 7.35 1.73
N GLY A 53 1.98 7.14 0.44
CA GLY A 53 2.32 8.11 -0.61
C GLY A 53 1.55 9.42 -0.47
N GLN A 54 0.25 9.34 -0.16
CA GLN A 54 -0.60 10.51 0.06
C GLN A 54 -0.18 11.31 1.30
N LEU A 55 0.11 10.63 2.41
CA LEU A 55 0.61 11.25 3.64
C LEU A 55 1.94 11.98 3.41
N LEU A 56 2.87 11.37 2.67
CA LEU A 56 4.14 12.02 2.35
C LEU A 56 3.94 13.26 1.47
N LYS A 57 3.13 13.16 0.41
CA LYS A 57 2.78 14.31 -0.45
C LYS A 57 2.16 15.46 0.35
N ALA A 58 1.22 15.16 1.24
CA ALA A 58 0.58 16.15 2.10
C ALA A 58 1.57 16.77 3.11
N THR A 59 2.54 16.00 3.60
CA THR A 59 3.59 16.49 4.51
C THR A 59 4.54 17.43 3.78
N LEU A 60 4.98 17.08 2.57
CA LEU A 60 5.81 17.93 1.72
C LEU A 60 5.09 19.23 1.33
N ALA A 61 3.79 19.15 1.01
CA ALA A 61 2.95 20.33 0.75
C ALA A 61 2.88 21.26 1.96
N ARG A 62 2.67 20.71 3.17
CA ARG A 62 2.68 21.50 4.42
C ARG A 62 4.02 22.18 4.67
N ALA A 63 5.14 21.50 4.43
CA ALA A 63 6.47 22.09 4.55
C ALA A 63 6.67 23.27 3.58
N ARG A 64 6.13 23.19 2.35
CA ARG A 64 6.13 24.32 1.41
C ARG A 64 5.33 25.51 1.91
N SER A 65 4.10 25.27 2.37
CA SER A 65 3.26 26.33 2.92
C SER A 65 3.85 26.98 4.18
N ALA A 66 4.62 26.22 4.97
CA ALA A 66 5.30 26.71 6.17
C ALA A 66 6.66 27.38 5.90
N GLY A 67 7.10 27.47 4.63
CA GLY A 67 8.41 28.05 4.29
C GLY A 67 9.62 27.19 4.66
N THR A 68 9.42 25.90 4.99
CA THR A 68 10.49 24.95 5.37
C THR A 68 10.87 23.98 4.25
N ALA A 69 10.40 24.26 3.01
CA ALA A 69 10.67 23.46 1.82
C ALA A 69 12.15 23.21 1.56
N ASP A 70 12.99 24.21 1.88
CA ASP A 70 14.42 24.18 1.56
C ASP A 70 15.29 23.39 2.53
N THR A 71 14.69 22.89 3.62
CA THR A 71 15.40 22.04 4.57
C THR A 71 15.92 20.77 3.90
N SER A 72 17.10 20.33 4.33
CA SER A 72 17.75 19.13 3.78
C SER A 72 16.87 17.89 3.88
N GLN A 73 16.09 17.78 4.97
CA GLN A 73 15.17 16.67 5.22
C GLN A 73 14.00 16.66 4.22
N VAL A 74 13.35 17.81 3.97
CA VAL A 74 12.23 17.91 3.02
C VAL A 74 12.69 17.63 1.60
N LYS A 75 13.86 18.16 1.20
CA LYS A 75 14.47 17.86 -0.11
C LYS A 75 14.84 16.39 -0.27
N ALA A 76 15.37 15.75 0.78
CA ALA A 76 15.68 14.33 0.75
C ALA A 76 14.41 13.48 0.58
N ALA A 77 13.36 13.79 1.34
CA ALA A 77 12.09 13.08 1.26
C ALA A 77 11.41 13.23 -0.12
N GLN A 78 11.43 14.43 -0.71
CA GLN A 78 10.94 14.65 -2.08
C GLN A 78 11.72 13.79 -3.09
N ARG A 79 13.06 13.83 -3.06
CA ARG A 79 13.87 13.00 -3.97
C ARG A 79 13.63 11.50 -3.79
N THR A 80 13.45 11.04 -2.55
CA THR A 80 13.13 9.64 -2.28
C THR A 80 11.78 9.27 -2.89
N LEU A 81 10.75 10.10 -2.73
CA LEU A 81 9.44 9.87 -3.34
C LEU A 81 9.53 9.76 -4.86
N ASP A 82 10.16 10.75 -5.51
CA ASP A 82 10.25 10.81 -6.97
C ASP A 82 11.04 9.62 -7.52
N SER A 83 12.19 9.29 -6.92
CA SER A 83 13.03 8.16 -7.33
C SER A 83 12.31 6.81 -7.22
N TRP A 84 11.53 6.59 -6.16
CA TRP A 84 10.79 5.33 -6.01
C TRP A 84 9.64 5.21 -7.01
N VAL A 85 8.92 6.30 -7.29
CA VAL A 85 7.89 6.31 -8.33
C VAL A 85 8.49 5.93 -9.70
N GLU A 86 9.61 6.55 -10.07
CA GLU A 86 10.31 6.23 -11.32
C GLU A 86 10.74 4.77 -11.40
N ARG A 87 11.33 4.24 -10.33
CA ARG A 87 11.79 2.84 -10.28
C ARG A 87 10.62 1.85 -10.41
N ILE A 88 9.51 2.09 -9.73
CA ILE A 88 8.33 1.23 -9.80
C ILE A 88 7.74 1.24 -11.21
N LEU A 89 7.62 2.41 -11.83
CA LEU A 89 7.12 2.53 -13.20
C LEU A 89 8.05 1.85 -14.22
N ALA A 90 9.36 1.84 -13.97
CA ALA A 90 10.34 1.15 -14.81
C ALA A 90 10.32 -0.37 -14.65
N THR A 91 9.80 -0.91 -13.53
CA THR A 91 9.79 -2.35 -13.24
C THR A 91 8.50 -2.76 -12.49
N PRO A 92 7.34 -2.71 -13.16
CA PRO A 92 6.03 -2.79 -12.50
C PRO A 92 5.66 -4.18 -11.93
N TYR A 93 6.45 -5.22 -12.21
CA TYR A 93 6.14 -6.60 -11.83
C TYR A 93 7.08 -7.18 -10.76
N ASP A 94 7.94 -6.35 -10.15
CA ASP A 94 8.81 -6.78 -9.05
C ASP A 94 8.16 -6.45 -7.68
N PRO A 95 7.58 -7.43 -6.96
CA PRO A 95 6.94 -7.19 -5.68
C PRO A 95 7.94 -6.78 -4.58
N ALA A 96 9.22 -7.14 -4.69
CA ALA A 96 10.23 -6.72 -3.71
C ALA A 96 10.49 -5.22 -3.78
N LEU A 97 10.30 -4.61 -4.96
CA LEU A 97 10.48 -3.19 -5.17
C LEU A 97 9.41 -2.36 -4.44
N ALA A 98 8.16 -2.83 -4.43
CA ALA A 98 7.06 -2.20 -3.72
C ALA A 98 7.31 -2.21 -2.19
N GLU A 99 7.71 -3.36 -1.64
CA GLU A 99 8.05 -3.47 -0.21
C GLU A 99 9.21 -2.54 0.18
N HIS A 100 10.28 -2.48 -0.63
CA HIS A 100 11.37 -1.53 -0.37
C HIS A 100 10.93 -0.07 -0.43
N ALA A 101 10.03 0.27 -1.36
CA ALA A 101 9.45 1.60 -1.45
C ALA A 101 8.62 1.92 -0.20
N HIS A 102 7.76 1.00 0.25
CA HIS A 102 6.97 1.12 1.47
C HIS A 102 7.87 1.51 2.66
N GLN A 103 8.91 0.70 2.93
CA GLN A 103 9.82 0.95 4.03
C GLN A 103 10.52 2.32 3.89
N ALA A 104 10.99 2.65 2.69
CA ALA A 104 11.69 3.90 2.45
C ALA A 104 10.80 5.13 2.66
N LEU A 105 9.56 5.11 2.17
CA LEU A 105 8.60 6.21 2.31
C LEU A 105 8.18 6.39 3.77
N LEU A 106 7.94 5.29 4.50
CA LEU A 106 7.64 5.33 5.93
C LEU A 106 8.78 5.95 6.73
N GLN A 107 10.03 5.58 6.44
CA GLN A 107 11.20 6.17 7.09
C GLN A 107 11.32 7.68 6.82
N GLN A 108 10.95 8.17 5.65
CA GLN A 108 10.92 9.62 5.39
C GLN A 108 9.84 10.32 6.21
N LEU A 109 8.64 9.75 6.32
CA LEU A 109 7.57 10.28 7.17
C LEU A 109 7.97 10.34 8.64
N LEU A 110 8.63 9.30 9.15
CA LEU A 110 9.13 9.29 10.53
C LEU A 110 10.19 10.38 10.77
N LYS A 111 11.08 10.64 9.82
CA LYS A 111 12.09 11.70 9.90
C LYS A 111 11.50 13.11 9.87
N LEU A 112 10.41 13.30 9.12
CA LEU A 112 9.69 14.58 9.02
C LEU A 112 8.70 14.81 10.15
N ARG A 113 8.51 13.84 11.04
CA ARG A 113 7.60 13.96 12.17
C ARG A 113 8.06 15.10 13.08
N PRO A 114 7.16 16.04 13.47
CA PRO A 114 7.48 17.07 14.44
C PRO A 114 7.94 16.42 15.75
N LYS A 115 9.04 16.92 16.32
CA LYS A 115 9.40 16.58 17.70
C LYS A 115 8.31 17.15 18.60
N ARG A 116 7.70 16.28 19.42
CA ARG A 116 6.73 16.68 20.45
C ARG A 116 7.41 17.48 21.54
#